data_AF-A0A7C5S8C7-F1
#
_entry.id   AF-A0A7C5S8C7-F1
#
_cell.length_a   1.000
_cell.length_b   1.000
_cell.length_c   1.000
_cell.angle_alpha   90.00
_cell.angle_beta   90.00
_cell.angle_gamma   90.00
#
_symmetry.space_group_name_H-M   'P 1'
#
loop_
_entity.id
_entity.type
_entity.pdbx_description
1 polymer ?
#
loop_
_entity_poly.entity_id
_entity_poly.type
_entity_poly.pdbx_seq_one_letter_code
_entity_poly.pdbx_strand_id
1 'polypeptide(L)'
;MALLKRIAGHNRQKEIIINSLRRGRIATTYLFCGESGIGKKTFAVEFARLLNCEAPLPGPDACDNCSSCRKISTNRHPDILLVSPEANLIKIEMIRE
;
A
#
# COMPACT_ATOMS: atom_id res chain seq x y z
N MET A 1 -3.48 -14.75 -13.50
CA MET A 1 -2.53 -14.44 -12.41
C MET A 1 -3.17 -13.43 -11.49
N ALA A 2 -3.41 -13.77 -10.22
CA ALA A 2 -3.98 -12.83 -9.25
C ALA A 2 -2.87 -11.90 -8.76
N LEU A 3 -2.96 -10.62 -9.13
CA LEU A 3 -2.01 -9.58 -8.75
C LEU A 3 -2.70 -8.68 -7.72
N LEU A 4 -2.04 -8.41 -6.57
CA LEU A 4 -2.65 -7.72 -5.44
C LEU A 4 -4.06 -8.28 -5.16
N LYS A 5 -4.12 -9.55 -4.77
CA LYS A 5 -5.37 -10.34 -4.68
C LYS A 5 -6.43 -9.71 -3.77
N ARG A 6 -6.02 -8.90 -2.81
CA ARG A 6 -6.89 -8.18 -1.84
C ARG A 6 -7.57 -6.95 -2.44
N ILE A 7 -7.20 -6.55 -3.66
CA ILE A 7 -7.79 -5.41 -4.37
C ILE A 7 -8.72 -5.96 -5.45
N ALA A 8 -10.02 -5.69 -5.36
CA ALA A 8 -10.96 -5.99 -6.43
C ALA A 8 -10.86 -4.95 -7.55
N GLY A 9 -10.84 -5.38 -8.81
CA GLY A 9 -10.76 -4.49 -9.97
C GLY A 9 -9.45 -3.69 -10.06
N HIS A 10 -9.54 -2.43 -10.51
CA HIS A 10 -8.41 -1.50 -10.67
C HIS A 10 -7.26 -2.03 -11.53
N ASN A 11 -7.57 -2.83 -12.56
CA ASN A 11 -6.59 -3.57 -13.36
C ASN A 11 -5.50 -2.66 -13.95
N ARG A 12 -5.91 -1.51 -14.51
CA ARG A 12 -4.97 -0.53 -15.08
C ARG A 12 -4.01 0.04 -14.02
N GLN A 13 -4.52 0.36 -12.83
CA GLN A 13 -3.73 0.91 -11.72
C GLN A 13 -2.76 -0.13 -11.18
N LYS A 14 -3.21 -1.39 -11.05
CA LYS A 14 -2.35 -2.53 -10.70
C LYS A 14 -1.21 -2.69 -11.70
N GLU A 15 -1.50 -2.67 -12.99
CA GLU A 15 -0.48 -2.80 -14.04
C GLU A 15 0.58 -1.70 -13.98
N ILE A 16 0.17 -0.43 -13.76
CA ILE A 16 1.11 0.69 -13.63
C ILE A 16 2.12 0.42 -12.51
N ILE A 17 1.64 0.05 -11.32
CA ILE A 17 2.49 -0.20 -10.16
C ILE A 17 3.34 -1.46 -10.33
N ILE A 18 2.79 -2.51 -10.92
CA ILE A 18 3.51 -3.76 -11.18
C ILE A 18 4.64 -3.56 -12.20
N ASN A 19 4.38 -2.78 -13.24
CA ASN A 19 5.42 -2.45 -14.22
C ASN A 19 6.52 -1.59 -13.59
N SER A 20 6.17 -0.69 -12.68
CA SER A 20 7.13 0.09 -11.90
C SER A 20 8.02 -0.81 -11.02
N LEU A 21 7.42 -1.77 -10.31
CA LEU A 21 8.15 -2.79 -9.51
C LEU A 21 9.09 -3.63 -10.36
N ARG A 22 8.59 -4.21 -11.46
CA ARG A 22 9.38 -5.08 -12.35
C ARG A 22 10.57 -4.38 -12.98
N ARG A 23 10.45 -3.07 -13.22
CA ARG A 23 11.52 -2.24 -13.78
C ARG A 23 12.47 -1.71 -12.71
N GLY A 24 12.19 -1.94 -11.42
CA GLY A 24 12.94 -1.34 -10.31
C GLY A 24 12.85 0.19 -10.27
N ARG A 25 11.75 0.78 -10.78
CA ARG A 25 11.55 2.24 -10.91
C ARG A 25 10.31 2.69 -10.17
N ILE A 26 10.35 2.57 -8.85
CA ILE A 26 9.28 3.00 -7.95
C ILE A 26 9.38 4.51 -7.73
N ALA A 27 8.25 5.22 -7.89
CA ALA A 27 8.20 6.65 -7.61
C ALA A 27 8.25 6.90 -6.09
N THR A 28 8.80 8.03 -5.68
CA THR A 28 8.86 8.44 -4.27
C THR A 28 7.50 8.78 -3.70
N THR A 29 6.52 9.13 -4.54
CA THR A 29 5.19 9.56 -4.11
C THR A 29 4.13 9.11 -5.10
N TYR A 30 3.01 8.62 -4.56
CA TYR A 30 1.83 8.24 -5.32
C TYR A 30 0.60 8.96 -4.77
N LEU A 31 -0.19 9.54 -5.66
CA LEU A 31 -1.48 10.12 -5.34
C LEU A 31 -2.60 9.23 -5.87
N PHE A 32 -3.41 8.65 -4.97
CA PHE A 32 -4.57 7.86 -5.34
C PHE A 32 -5.82 8.76 -5.39
N CYS A 33 -6.36 9.00 -6.59
CA CYS A 33 -7.54 9.83 -6.83
C CYS A 33 -8.76 9.00 -7.24
N GLY A 34 -9.96 9.53 -6.96
CA GLY A 34 -11.24 8.93 -7.34
C GLY A 34 -12.30 9.07 -6.24
N GLU A 35 -13.49 8.53 -6.48
CA GLU A 35 -14.64 8.62 -5.57
C GLU A 35 -14.38 7.99 -4.19
N SER A 36 -15.17 8.40 -3.18
CA SER A 36 -15.11 7.79 -1.86
C SER A 36 -15.58 6.32 -1.93
N GLY A 37 -15.01 5.46 -1.09
CA GLY A 37 -15.41 4.04 -1.03
C GLY A 37 -14.78 3.10 -2.07
N ILE A 38 -14.11 3.60 -3.12
CA ILE A 38 -13.52 2.73 -4.18
C ILE A 38 -12.28 1.92 -3.76
N GLY A 39 -11.87 1.98 -2.48
CA GLY A 39 -10.73 1.23 -1.95
C GLY A 39 -9.36 1.90 -2.12
N LYS A 40 -9.28 3.23 -2.29
CA LYS A 40 -8.00 3.96 -2.45
C LYS A 40 -7.02 3.72 -1.29
N LYS A 41 -7.51 3.83 -0.05
CA LYS A 41 -6.73 3.56 1.17
C LYS A 41 -6.25 2.11 1.19
N THR A 42 -7.14 1.17 0.88
CA THR A 42 -6.81 -0.26 0.77
C THR A 42 -5.70 -0.47 -0.24
N PHE A 43 -5.81 0.11 -1.44
CA PHE A 43 -4.78 0.02 -2.47
C PHE A 43 -3.42 0.51 -1.95
N ALA A 44 -3.37 1.70 -1.35
CA ALA A 44 -2.14 2.27 -0.80
C ALA A 44 -1.49 1.36 0.26
N VAL A 45 -2.30 0.81 1.18
CA VAL A 45 -1.81 -0.10 2.24
C VAL A 45 -1.34 -1.43 1.68
N GLU A 46 -2.06 -2.01 0.72
CA GLU A 46 -1.66 -3.26 0.05
C GLU A 46 -0.36 -3.08 -0.74
N PHE A 47 -0.21 -1.94 -1.41
CA PHE A 47 1.03 -1.61 -2.11
C PHE A 47 2.20 -1.43 -1.14
N ALA A 48 2.01 -0.70 -0.04
CA ALA A 48 3.01 -0.58 1.01
C ALA A 48 3.38 -1.95 1.61
N ARG A 49 2.41 -2.85 1.77
CA ARG A 49 2.65 -4.23 2.22
C ARG A 49 3.52 -5.01 1.25
N LEU A 50 3.23 -4.94 -0.04
CA LEU A 50 4.03 -5.58 -1.08
C LEU A 50 5.48 -5.07 -1.06
N LEU A 51 5.68 -3.75 -0.94
CA LEU A 51 7.02 -3.14 -0.91
C LEU A 51 7.86 -3.57 0.31
N ASN A 52 7.21 -3.77 1.46
CA ASN A 52 7.88 -4.12 2.71
C ASN A 52 7.87 -5.63 2.99
N CYS A 53 7.35 -6.45 2.07
CA CYS A 53 7.23 -7.89 2.25
C CYS A 53 8.60 -8.56 2.19
N GLU A 54 8.98 -9.29 3.24
CA GLU A 54 10.25 -10.05 3.31
C GLU A 54 10.34 -11.20 2.31
N ALA A 55 9.20 -11.80 1.92
CA ALA A 55 9.14 -12.95 1.02
C ALA A 55 7.97 -12.80 0.03
N PRO A 56 8.02 -11.88 -0.94
CA PRO A 56 6.92 -11.64 -1.87
C PRO A 56 6.63 -12.87 -2.74
N LEU A 57 5.35 -13.08 -3.07
CA LEU A 57 4.90 -14.20 -3.88
C LEU A 57 5.18 -13.98 -5.38
N PRO A 58 5.31 -15.06 -6.16
CA PRO A 58 5.29 -14.97 -7.62
C PRO A 58 3.95 -14.38 -8.11
N GLY A 59 3.98 -13.22 -8.76
CA GLY A 59 2.76 -12.51 -9.19
C GLY A 59 2.58 -11.13 -8.54
N PRO A 60 3.66 -10.35 -8.43
CA PRO A 60 3.86 -9.25 -7.48
C PRO A 60 2.76 -9.09 -6.43
N ASP A 61 2.77 -9.97 -5.43
CA ASP A 61 1.85 -9.93 -4.30
C ASP A 61 2.58 -10.23 -2.99
N ALA A 62 2.03 -9.75 -1.87
CA ALA A 62 2.61 -9.98 -0.55
C ALA A 62 2.32 -11.41 -0.06
N CYS A 63 3.22 -11.99 0.75
CA CYS A 63 2.98 -13.33 1.31
C CYS A 63 1.90 -13.36 2.39
N ASP A 64 1.54 -12.21 2.96
CA ASP A 64 0.59 -12.05 4.06
C ASP A 64 0.98 -12.76 5.38
N ASN A 65 2.12 -13.45 5.46
CA ASN A 65 2.48 -14.29 6.62
C ASN A 65 3.80 -13.92 7.31
N CYS A 66 4.68 -13.15 6.67
CA CYS A 66 5.94 -12.70 7.28
C CYS A 66 5.71 -11.65 8.38
N SER A 67 6.75 -11.37 9.17
CA SER A 67 6.67 -10.46 10.31
C SER A 67 6.21 -9.07 9.87
N SER A 68 6.85 -8.53 8.83
CA SER A 68 6.45 -7.26 8.19
C SER A 68 4.96 -7.26 7.78
N CYS A 69 4.51 -8.24 7.00
CA CYS A 69 3.11 -8.30 6.53
C CYS A 69 2.09 -8.31 7.69
N ARG A 70 2.37 -9.06 8.77
CA ARG A 70 1.50 -9.12 9.96
C ARG A 70 1.47 -7.82 10.75
N LYS A 71 2.62 -7.13 10.86
CA LYS A 71 2.67 -5.80 11.49
C LYS A 71 1.89 -4.77 10.68
N ILE A 72 1.94 -4.85 9.35
CA ILE A 72 1.20 -3.95 8.46
C ILE A 72 -0.31 -4.19 8.56
N SER A 73 -0.75 -5.45 8.59
CA SER A 73 -2.19 -5.77 8.72
C SER A 73 -2.78 -5.30 10.06
N THR A 74 -1.95 -5.12 11.08
CA THR A 74 -2.34 -4.62 12.41
C THR A 74 -1.99 -3.13 12.62
N ASN A 75 -1.51 -2.43 11.58
CA ASN A 75 -1.08 -1.03 11.64
C ASN A 75 -0.01 -0.74 12.73
N ARG A 76 0.95 -1.66 12.88
CA ARG A 76 2.04 -1.61 13.88
C ARG A 76 3.42 -1.80 13.25
N HIS A 77 3.57 -1.54 11.96
CA HIS A 77 4.85 -1.66 11.29
C HIS A 77 5.70 -0.41 11.58
N PRO A 78 6.95 -0.55 12.06
CA PRO A 78 7.76 0.60 12.47
C PRO A 78 8.05 1.56 11.32
N ASP A 79 8.23 1.05 10.10
CA ASP A 79 8.55 1.86 8.91
C ASP A 79 7.32 2.33 8.11
N ILE A 80 6.10 2.10 8.63
CA ILE A 80 4.88 2.55 7.95
C ILE A 80 4.03 3.36 8.92
N LEU A 81 3.92 4.65 8.63
CA LEU A 81 3.06 5.58 9.35
C LEU A 81 1.75 5.77 8.58
N LEU A 82 0.62 5.45 9.23
CA LEU A 82 -0.71 5.72 8.69
C LEU A 82 -1.29 6.97 9.34
N VAL A 83 -1.32 8.08 8.62
CA VAL A 83 -1.90 9.34 9.10
C VAL A 83 -3.37 9.41 8.67
N SER A 84 -4.24 9.76 9.61
CA SER A 84 -5.66 10.02 9.35
C SER A 84 -6.13 11.29 10.07
N PRO A 85 -7.16 11.98 9.57
CA PRO A 85 -7.67 13.18 10.23
C PRO A 85 -8.20 12.89 11.64
N GLU A 86 -7.89 13.78 12.59
CA GLU A 86 -8.57 13.88 13.87
C GLU A 86 -9.53 15.07 13.80
N ALA A 87 -10.81 14.84 14.14
CA ALA A 87 -11.85 15.86 14.05
C ALA A 87 -11.87 16.60 12.68
N ASN A 88 -11.71 15.85 11.59
CA ASN A 88 -11.65 16.33 10.19
C ASN A 88 -10.42 17.20 9.83
N LEU A 89 -9.38 17.22 10.66
CA LEU A 89 -8.16 17.98 10.42
C LEU A 89 -6.93 17.08 10.52
N ILE A 90 -5.94 17.32 9.65
CA ILE A 90 -4.60 16.76 9.79
C ILE A 90 -3.72 17.87 10.34
N LYS A 91 -3.27 17.72 11.59
CA LYS A 91 -2.39 18.71 12.23
C LYS A 91 -0.97 18.57 11.70
N ILE A 92 -0.25 19.68 11.61
CA ILE A 92 1.16 19.70 11.16
C ILE A 92 2.04 18.84 12.08
N GLU A 93 1.75 18.84 13.38
CA GLU A 93 2.46 18.06 14.39
C GLU A 93 2.49 16.55 14.07
N MET A 94 1.38 16.01 13.55
CA MET A 94 1.27 14.59 13.16
C MET A 94 2.18 14.18 11.99
N ILE A 95 2.71 15.16 11.24
CA ILE A 95 3.57 14.92 10.07
C ILE A 95 5.05 15.14 10.40
N ARG A 96 5.36 15.89 11.48
CA ARG A 96 6.74 16.33 11.79
C ARG A 96 7.48 15.40 12.77
N GLU A 97 6.84 14.32 13.23
CA GLU A 97 7.51 13.22 13.96
C GLU A 97 8.34 12.34 13.02
#